data_AF-A0A9X5EA45-F1
#
_entry.id   AF-A0A9X5EA45-F1
#
_cell.length_a   1.000
_cell.length_b   1.000
_cell.length_c   1.000
_cell.angle_alpha   90.00
_cell.angle_beta   90.00
_cell.angle_gamma   90.00
#
_symmetry.space_group_name_H-M   'P 1'
#
loop_
_entity.id
_entity.type
_entity.pdbx_description
1 polymer ?
#
loop_
_entity_poly.entity_id
_entity_poly.type
_entity_poly.pdbx_seq_one_letter_code
_entity_poly.pdbx_strand_id
1 'polypeptide(L)'
;MEETFELTELQPEDLETIKVDSLAELDSLIAEKFNLFVRPYSTDIRAALELVAWDLENSDAPHFELFRVEEHSLPGLPFVASFIPNGVWGYGETAPLAICQAALFRHKQIKFELSVNSYSSERT
;
A
#
# COMPACT_ATOMS: atom_id res chain seq x y z
N MET A 1 0.91 -10.64 -34.03
CA MET A 1 2.11 -10.04 -33.42
C MET A 1 1.70 -9.74 -32.00
N GLU A 2 2.25 -10.50 -31.07
CA GLU A 2 2.02 -10.32 -29.64
C GLU A 2 2.69 -9.01 -29.24
N GLU A 3 1.92 -8.04 -28.78
CA GLU A 3 2.47 -6.86 -28.11
C GLU A 3 2.95 -7.33 -26.74
N THR A 4 4.25 -7.59 -26.63
CA THR A 4 4.93 -7.69 -25.34
C THR A 4 4.79 -6.35 -24.64
N PHE A 5 3.83 -6.25 -23.72
CA PHE A 5 3.80 -5.20 -22.72
C PHE A 5 5.05 -5.40 -21.85
N GLU A 6 6.12 -4.65 -22.13
CA GLU A 6 7.21 -4.51 -21.19
C GLU A 6 6.64 -3.89 -19.91
N LEU A 7 6.40 -4.74 -18.91
CA LEU A 7 6.25 -4.31 -17.53
C LEU A 7 7.55 -3.59 -17.19
N THR A 8 7.52 -2.27 -17.22
CA THR A 8 8.68 -1.45 -16.84
C THR A 8 8.90 -1.73 -15.36
N GLU A 9 9.88 -2.58 -15.04
CA GLU A 9 10.32 -2.80 -13.67
C GLU A 9 10.75 -1.45 -13.11
N LEU A 10 9.96 -0.94 -12.16
CA LEU A 10 10.24 0.31 -11.46
C LEU A 10 11.63 0.21 -10.84
N GLN A 11 12.55 1.06 -11.27
CA GLN A 11 13.89 1.08 -10.73
C GLN A 11 13.83 1.57 -9.27
N PRO A 12 14.54 0.94 -8.33
CA PRO A 12 14.50 1.31 -6.91
C PRO A 12 14.79 2.79 -6.63
N GLU A 13 15.58 3.44 -7.49
CA GLU A 13 15.91 4.86 -7.46
C GLU A 13 14.76 5.84 -7.74
N ASP A 14 13.64 5.38 -8.32
CA ASP A 14 12.48 6.23 -8.64
C ASP A 14 11.41 6.27 -7.53
N LEU A 15 11.63 5.52 -6.43
CA LEU A 15 10.67 5.39 -5.34
C LEU A 15 10.88 6.46 -4.26
N GLU A 16 9.89 7.35 -4.12
CA GLU A 16 9.86 8.30 -3.00
C GLU A 16 9.53 7.56 -1.71
N THR A 17 10.44 7.60 -0.72
CA THR A 17 10.16 7.06 0.62
C THR A 17 9.76 8.20 1.57
N ILE A 18 8.51 8.17 2.03
CA ILE A 18 7.94 9.16 2.94
C ILE A 18 7.87 8.58 4.35
N LYS A 19 8.41 9.31 5.33
CA LYS A 19 8.21 8.97 6.74
C LYS A 19 6.90 9.58 7.22
N VAL A 20 6.10 8.77 7.90
CA VAL A 20 4.83 9.19 8.51
C VAL A 20 4.90 8.91 10.01
N ASP A 21 4.50 9.87 10.83
CA ASP A 21 4.63 9.77 12.29
C ASP A 21 3.38 9.19 12.97
N SER A 22 2.30 9.03 12.20
CA SER A 22 1.08 8.38 12.68
C SER A 22 0.25 7.79 11.54
N LEU A 23 -0.69 6.92 11.91
CA LEU A 23 -1.68 6.38 10.98
C LEU A 23 -2.61 7.47 10.42
N ALA A 24 -2.91 8.52 11.20
CA ALA A 24 -3.71 9.64 10.73
C ALA A 24 -2.97 10.50 9.67
N GLU A 25 -1.65 10.61 9.77
CA GLU A 25 -0.84 11.23 8.72
C GLU A 25 -0.82 10.38 7.45
N LEU A 26 -0.70 9.05 7.58
CA LEU A 26 -0.83 8.14 6.44
C LEU A 26 -2.21 8.27 5.77
N ASP A 27 -3.29 8.34 6.55
CA ASP A 27 -4.64 8.53 6.04
C ASP A 27 -4.79 9.86 5.27
N SER A 28 -4.17 10.92 5.79
CA SER A 28 -4.17 12.24 5.14
C SER A 28 -3.35 12.23 3.84
N LEU A 29 -2.19 11.57 3.84
CA LEU A 29 -1.36 11.38 2.65
C LEU A 29 -2.13 10.63 1.55
N ILE A 30 -2.86 9.58 1.91
CA ILE A 30 -3.68 8.82 0.97
C ILE A 30 -4.79 9.69 0.39
N ALA A 31 -5.53 10.39 1.25
CA ALA A 31 -6.58 11.30 0.80
C ALA A 31 -6.05 12.35 -0.18
N GLU A 32 -4.89 12.93 0.10
CA GLU A 32 -4.23 13.90 -0.78
C GLU A 32 -3.82 13.26 -2.12
N LYS A 33 -3.05 12.16 -2.09
CA LYS A 33 -2.45 11.57 -3.31
C LYS A 33 -3.50 10.96 -4.24
N PHE A 34 -4.64 10.52 -3.73
CA PHE A 34 -5.73 9.94 -4.49
C PHE A 34 -6.89 10.93 -4.73
N ASN A 35 -6.80 12.16 -4.22
CA ASN A 35 -7.87 13.17 -4.28
C ASN A 35 -9.21 12.64 -3.72
N LEU A 36 -9.14 12.01 -2.54
CA LEU A 36 -10.27 11.44 -1.81
C LEU A 36 -10.54 12.25 -0.52
N PHE A 37 -11.68 12.02 0.12
CA PHE A 37 -11.95 12.58 1.45
C PHE A 37 -11.09 11.90 2.51
N VAL A 38 -10.68 12.61 3.55
CA VAL A 38 -9.94 11.99 4.67
C VAL A 38 -10.83 10.97 5.37
N ARG A 39 -10.35 9.72 5.41
CA ARG A 39 -11.01 8.55 5.98
C ARG A 39 -9.94 7.67 6.65
N PRO A 40 -10.30 6.76 7.56
CA PRO A 40 -9.35 5.87 8.23
C PRO A 40 -8.83 4.74 7.31
N TYR A 41 -8.18 5.08 6.20
CA TYR A 41 -7.70 4.13 5.17
C TYR A 41 -6.77 3.05 5.74
N SER A 42 -5.91 3.43 6.67
CA SER A 42 -4.91 2.56 7.29
C SER A 42 -5.46 1.60 8.34
N THR A 43 -6.72 1.77 8.79
CA THR A 43 -7.30 0.97 9.88
C THR A 43 -8.69 0.38 9.58
N ASP A 44 -9.49 1.00 8.72
CA ASP A 44 -10.79 0.47 8.27
C ASP A 44 -10.67 -0.15 6.87
N ILE A 45 -10.95 -1.45 6.77
CA ILE A 45 -10.94 -2.17 5.51
C ILE A 45 -11.92 -1.60 4.49
N ARG A 46 -13.08 -1.07 4.91
CA ARG A 46 -14.03 -0.48 3.97
C ARG A 46 -13.47 0.78 3.33
N ALA A 47 -12.80 1.63 4.12
CA ALA A 47 -12.10 2.80 3.61
C ALA A 47 -10.94 2.37 2.69
N ALA A 48 -10.12 1.41 3.10
CA ALA A 48 -9.02 0.91 2.28
C ALA A 48 -9.48 0.39 0.90
N LEU A 49 -10.64 -0.28 0.84
CA LEU A 49 -11.22 -0.76 -0.42
C LEU A 49 -11.70 0.38 -1.34
N GLU A 50 -11.84 1.61 -0.87
CA GLU A 50 -12.05 2.77 -1.74
C GLU A 50 -10.84 2.99 -2.68
N LEU A 51 -9.63 2.58 -2.29
CA LEU A 51 -8.44 2.61 -3.16
C LEU A 51 -8.53 1.57 -4.29
N VAL A 52 -9.20 0.44 -4.04
CA VAL A 52 -9.51 -0.56 -5.07
C VAL A 52 -10.57 -0.02 -6.02
N ALA A 53 -11.62 0.63 -5.49
CA ALA A 53 -12.60 1.32 -6.32
C ALA A 53 -11.94 2.42 -7.18
N TRP A 54 -11.01 3.19 -6.60
CA TRP A 54 -10.24 4.19 -7.32
C TRP A 54 -9.46 3.57 -8.48
N ASP A 55 -8.75 2.46 -8.26
CA ASP A 55 -8.02 1.76 -9.33
C ASP A 55 -8.96 1.29 -10.46
N LEU A 56 -10.09 0.68 -10.09
CA LEU A 56 -11.11 0.22 -11.05
C LEU A 56 -11.67 1.35 -11.93
N GLU A 57 -11.71 2.57 -11.41
CA GLU A 57 -12.22 3.75 -12.14
C GLU A 57 -11.14 4.49 -12.95
N ASN A 58 -9.85 4.34 -12.60
CA ASN A 58 -8.77 5.19 -13.10
C ASN A 58 -7.66 4.45 -13.85
N SER A 59 -7.69 3.12 -13.89
CA SER A 59 -6.68 2.31 -14.59
C SER A 59 -7.26 1.62 -15.83
N ASP A 60 -6.45 1.52 -16.89
CA ASP A 60 -6.84 0.86 -18.14
C ASP A 60 -7.03 -0.66 -17.99
N ALA A 61 -6.32 -1.27 -17.04
CA ALA A 61 -6.37 -2.71 -16.74
C ALA A 61 -6.28 -2.91 -15.22
N PRO A 62 -7.37 -2.64 -14.48
CA PRO A 62 -7.35 -2.69 -13.03
C PRO A 62 -7.19 -4.13 -12.54
N HIS A 63 -6.45 -4.29 -11.45
CA HIS A 63 -6.17 -5.58 -10.84
C HIS A 63 -6.08 -5.40 -9.34
N PHE A 64 -6.61 -6.36 -8.58
CA PHE A 64 -6.45 -6.35 -7.14
C PHE A 64 -6.41 -7.75 -6.58
N GLU A 65 -5.40 -8.01 -5.76
CA GLU A 65 -5.29 -9.23 -4.98
C GLU A 65 -4.90 -8.92 -3.54
N LEU A 66 -5.45 -9.71 -2.61
CA LEU A 66 -5.12 -9.66 -1.19
C LEU A 66 -4.96 -11.08 -0.67
N PHE A 67 -3.80 -11.33 -0.06
CA PHE A 67 -3.44 -12.61 0.48
C PHE A 67 -3.11 -12.50 1.97
N ARG A 68 -3.44 -13.57 2.70
CA ARG A 68 -2.98 -13.82 4.06
C ARG A 68 -2.40 -15.23 4.12
N VAL A 69 -1.22 -15.40 3.56
CA VAL A 69 -0.53 -16.69 3.48
C VAL A 69 0.91 -16.53 3.92
N GLU A 70 1.37 -17.41 4.81
CA GLU A 70 2.71 -17.38 5.40
C GLU A 70 3.80 -17.41 4.32
N GLU A 71 3.55 -18.19 3.25
CA GLU A 71 4.43 -18.40 2.10
C GLU A 71 4.78 -17.13 1.33
N HIS A 72 3.92 -16.11 1.41
CA HIS A 72 4.11 -14.82 0.74
C HIS A 72 4.33 -13.67 1.73
N SER A 73 4.29 -13.93 3.05
CA SER A 73 4.40 -12.91 4.08
C SER A 73 5.83 -12.72 4.56
N LEU A 74 6.16 -11.50 5.00
CA LEU A 74 7.39 -11.23 5.74
C LEU A 74 7.14 -11.47 7.24
N PRO A 75 8.17 -11.82 8.04
CA PRO A 75 8.01 -11.94 9.49
C PRO A 75 7.38 -10.67 10.09
N GLY A 76 6.23 -10.83 10.76
CA GLY A 76 5.47 -9.71 11.33
C GLY A 76 4.50 -9.00 10.39
N LEU A 77 4.53 -9.28 9.07
CA LEU A 77 3.66 -8.65 8.06
C LEU A 77 2.85 -9.72 7.30
N PRO A 78 1.80 -10.29 7.91
CA PRO A 78 1.07 -11.43 7.37
C PRO A 78 0.16 -11.10 6.18
N PHE A 79 -0.05 -9.82 5.87
CA PHE A 79 -0.90 -9.39 4.76
C PHE A 79 -0.06 -8.89 3.59
N VAL A 80 -0.48 -9.31 2.40
CA VAL A 80 0.17 -8.98 1.14
C VAL A 80 -0.92 -8.53 0.16
N ALA A 81 -0.79 -7.35 -0.42
CA ALA A 81 -1.72 -6.82 -1.43
C ALA A 81 -0.96 -6.43 -2.70
N SER A 82 -1.61 -6.54 -3.85
CA SER A 82 -1.05 -6.09 -5.14
C SER A 82 -2.12 -5.46 -6.01
N PHE A 83 -1.71 -4.46 -6.79
CA PHE A 83 -2.48 -3.82 -7.85
C PHE A 83 -1.97 -4.20 -9.26
N ILE A 84 -1.09 -5.21 -9.35
CA ILE A 84 -0.60 -5.78 -10.61
C ILE A 84 -0.48 -7.30 -10.54
N PRO A 85 -0.82 -8.02 -11.62
CA PRO A 85 -0.62 -9.47 -11.66
C PRO A 85 0.87 -9.81 -11.52
N ASN A 86 1.21 -10.72 -10.60
CA ASN A 86 2.57 -11.26 -10.41
C ASN A 86 3.67 -10.19 -10.20
N GLY A 87 3.33 -9.00 -9.70
CA GLY A 87 4.26 -7.87 -9.59
C GLY A 87 4.60 -7.49 -8.15
N VAL A 88 4.88 -6.20 -7.93
CA VAL A 88 5.29 -5.67 -6.63
C VAL A 88 4.13 -5.67 -5.62
N TRP A 89 4.44 -6.13 -4.41
CA TRP A 89 3.50 -6.31 -3.33
C TRP A 89 3.64 -5.24 -2.25
N GLY A 90 2.52 -4.74 -1.74
CA GLY A 90 2.45 -4.04 -0.47
C GLY A 90 2.31 -5.04 0.68
N TYR A 91 3.15 -4.89 1.70
CA TYR A 91 3.13 -5.73 2.90
C TYR A 91 2.60 -4.93 4.09
N GLY A 92 1.88 -5.58 4.99
CA GLY A 92 1.34 -4.93 6.18
C GLY A 92 1.04 -5.88 7.32
N GLU A 93 1.06 -5.33 8.54
CA GLU A 93 0.58 -6.01 9.75
C GLU A 93 -0.93 -6.29 9.68
N THR A 94 -1.66 -5.46 8.92
CA THR A 94 -3.10 -5.55 8.69
C THR A 94 -3.41 -5.45 7.20
N ALA A 95 -4.56 -5.98 6.78
CA ALA A 95 -5.02 -5.85 5.39
C ALA A 95 -5.13 -4.38 4.93
N PRO A 96 -5.72 -3.45 5.70
CA PRO A 96 -5.75 -2.04 5.31
C PRO A 96 -4.36 -1.46 5.05
N LEU A 97 -3.37 -1.74 5.91
CA LEU A 97 -1.99 -1.25 5.72
C LEU A 97 -1.34 -1.82 4.46
N ALA A 98 -1.52 -3.12 4.19
CA ALA A 98 -0.99 -3.75 2.98
C ALA A 98 -1.61 -3.12 1.71
N ILE A 99 -2.93 -2.87 1.71
CA ILE A 99 -3.63 -2.20 0.61
C ILE A 99 -3.10 -0.77 0.42
N CYS A 100 -3.00 0.01 1.50
CA CYS A 100 -2.47 1.37 1.46
C CYS A 100 -1.06 1.42 0.85
N GLN A 101 -0.18 0.53 1.33
CA GLN A 101 1.20 0.42 0.84
C GLN A 101 1.24 0.03 -0.64
N ALA A 102 0.43 -0.96 -1.05
CA ALA A 102 0.37 -1.42 -2.44
C ALA A 102 -0.16 -0.31 -3.37
N ALA A 103 -1.19 0.43 -2.97
CA ALA A 103 -1.80 1.48 -3.76
C ALA A 103 -0.83 2.67 -3.96
N LEU A 104 -0.23 3.17 -2.87
CA LEU A 104 0.76 4.25 -2.93
C LEU A 104 1.95 3.87 -3.80
N PHE A 105 2.45 2.64 -3.64
CA PHE A 105 3.55 2.14 -4.44
C PHE A 105 3.18 2.12 -5.93
N ARG A 106 2.08 1.43 -6.27
CA ARG A 106 1.70 1.20 -7.67
C ARG A 106 1.33 2.48 -8.41
N HIS A 107 0.54 3.35 -7.79
CA HIS A 107 -0.08 4.48 -8.49
C HIS A 107 0.66 5.80 -8.27
N LYS A 108 1.47 5.89 -7.22
CA LYS A 108 2.12 7.15 -6.83
C LYS A 108 3.63 7.03 -6.69
N GLN A 109 4.20 5.83 -6.85
CA GLN A 109 5.63 5.57 -6.66
C GLN A 109 6.13 5.96 -5.27
N ILE A 110 5.25 5.79 -4.27
CA ILE A 110 5.53 6.14 -2.88
C ILE A 110 5.59 4.88 -2.02
N LYS A 111 6.65 4.77 -1.23
CA LYS A 111 6.73 3.87 -0.08
C LYS A 111 6.61 4.69 1.20
N PHE A 112 5.85 4.20 2.20
CA PHE A 112 5.84 4.85 3.50
C PHE A 112 6.62 4.05 4.54
N GLU A 113 7.19 4.76 5.51
CA GLU A 113 7.78 4.20 6.71
C GLU A 113 7.09 4.83 7.92
N LEU A 114 6.34 4.02 8.66
CA LEU A 114 5.71 4.47 9.90
C LEU A 114 6.79 4.59 10.98
N SER A 115 6.97 5.79 11.54
CA SER A 115 7.90 5.97 12.64
C SER A 115 7.31 5.27 13.86
N VAL A 116 7.88 4.10 14.20
CA VAL A 116 7.55 3.42 15.44
C VAL A 116 8.15 4.26 16.55
N ASN A 117 7.38 5.19 17.12
CA ASN A 117 7.67 5.65 18.46
C ASN A 117 7.66 4.40 19.33
N SER A 118 8.85 3.96 19.73
CA SER A 118 9.05 2.89 20.67
C SER A 118 8.20 3.19 21.89
N TYR A 119 7.07 2.48 22.01
CA TYR A 119 6.32 2.47 23.26
C TYR A 119 7.32 2.10 24.35
N SER A 120 7.54 3.07 25.22
CA SER A 120 8.31 3.00 26.45
C SER A 120 8.17 1.63 27.11
N SER A 121 9.20 0.79 26.97
CA SER A 121 9.47 -0.27 27.94
C SER A 121 10.35 0.34 29.04
N GLU A 122 9.83 1.33 29.75
CA GLU A 122 10.23 1.53 31.15
C GLU A 122 9.67 0.33 31.92
N ARG A 123 10.43 -0.76 31.95
CA ARG A 123 10.25 -1.80 32.95
C ARG A 123 10.85 -1.26 34.24
N THR A 124 9.97 -0.85 35.14
CA THR A 124 10.25 -0.79 36.58
C THR A 124 10.53 -2.20 37.11
#